data_AF-A0A3P6M6T5-F1
#
_entry.id   AF-A0A3P6M6T5-F1
#
_cell.length_a   1.000
_cell.length_b   1.000
_cell.length_c   1.000
_cell.angle_alpha   90.00
_cell.angle_beta   90.00
_cell.angle_gamma   90.00
#
_symmetry.space_group_name_H-M   'P 1'
#
loop_
_entity.id
_entity.type
_entity.pdbx_description
1 polymer ?
#
loop_
_entity_poly.entity_id
_entity_poly.type
_entity_poly.pdbx_seq_one_letter_code
_entity_poly.pdbx_strand_id
1 'polypeptide(L)'
;MNNNDLFQASRRRFLAQLGGLTVAGMLGPSLLTPRSATAAQAAAVISKEGILTGSHWGAIRATVKDGRFVAAKPFELDKYPSKMIAGLPDCRIAGSRTQRGAYSLSDGTRGLAA
;
A
#
# COMPACT_ATOMS: atom_id res chain seq x y z
N MET A 1 57.77 -10.91 36.20
CA MET A 1 56.75 -11.61 35.38
C MET A 1 55.78 -10.54 34.90
N ASN A 2 55.87 -10.12 33.63
CA ASN A 2 55.06 -9.02 33.10
C ASN A 2 54.04 -9.60 32.12
N ASN A 3 52.78 -9.60 32.53
CA ASN A 3 51.66 -10.25 31.83
C ASN A 3 51.02 -9.28 30.83
N ASN A 4 51.68 -8.99 29.71
CA ASN A 4 51.17 -7.99 28.74
C ASN A 4 50.78 -8.58 27.36
N ASP A 5 50.87 -9.91 27.18
CA ASP A 5 50.71 -10.55 25.87
C ASP A 5 49.28 -11.00 25.52
N LEU A 6 48.31 -10.89 26.43
CA LEU A 6 46.95 -11.40 26.19
C LEU A 6 46.05 -10.48 25.35
N PHE A 7 46.32 -9.17 25.29
CA PHE A 7 45.38 -8.19 24.68
C PHE A 7 46.00 -7.31 23.59
N GLN A 8 47.21 -7.61 23.10
CA GLN A 8 47.87 -6.84 22.04
C GLN A 8 47.35 -7.17 20.61
N ALA A 9 46.10 -7.62 20.50
CA ALA A 9 45.47 -7.96 19.22
C ALA A 9 44.01 -7.47 19.09
N SER A 10 43.60 -6.43 19.82
CA SER A 10 42.21 -5.96 19.79
C SER A 10 41.88 -5.09 18.56
N ARG A 11 42.74 -4.15 18.15
CA ARG A 11 42.42 -3.24 17.02
C ARG A 11 42.57 -3.89 15.64
N ARG A 12 43.65 -4.63 15.40
CA ARG A 12 43.92 -5.27 14.10
C ARG A 12 42.96 -6.42 13.82
N ARG A 13 42.56 -7.20 14.83
CA ARG A 13 41.55 -8.25 14.65
C ARG A 13 40.15 -7.68 14.50
N PHE A 14 39.84 -6.55 15.14
CA PHE A 14 38.59 -5.83 14.91
C PHE A 14 38.50 -5.29 13.49
N LEU A 15 39.55 -4.62 12.99
CA LEU A 15 39.59 -4.13 11.61
C LEU A 15 39.62 -5.26 10.57
N ALA A 16 40.31 -6.37 10.84
CA ALA A 16 40.29 -7.55 9.97
C ALA A 16 38.90 -8.22 9.92
N GLN A 17 38.18 -8.26 11.05
CA GLN A 17 36.80 -8.77 11.10
C GLN A 17 35.82 -7.83 10.38
N LEU A 18 35.97 -6.51 10.51
CA LEU A 18 35.20 -5.52 9.76
C LEU A 18 35.45 -5.60 8.25
N GLY A 19 36.72 -5.77 7.83
CA GLY A 19 37.07 -5.92 6.41
C GLY A 19 36.63 -7.26 5.80
N GLY A 20 36.51 -8.33 6.59
CA GLY A 20 35.94 -9.59 6.12
C GLY A 20 34.43 -9.52 5.85
N LEU A 21 33.70 -8.75 6.67
CA LEU A 21 32.26 -8.51 6.52
C LEU A 21 31.91 -7.67 5.28
N THR A 22 32.79 -6.75 4.86
CA THR A 22 32.55 -5.94 3.65
C THR A 22 32.69 -6.75 2.36
N VAL A 23 33.64 -7.69 2.28
CA VAL A 23 33.82 -8.56 1.09
C VAL A 23 32.66 -9.55 0.94
N ALA A 24 32.13 -10.08 2.05
CA ALA A 24 30.94 -10.93 2.03
C ALA A 24 29.66 -10.16 1.62
N GLY A 25 29.60 -8.85 1.90
CA GLY A 25 28.49 -7.98 1.50
C GLY A 25 28.47 -7.62 0.01
N MET A 26 29.62 -7.66 -0.68
CA MET A 26 29.72 -7.35 -2.12
C MET A 26 29.38 -8.53 -3.04
N LEU A 27 29.36 -9.76 -2.49
CA LEU A 27 28.93 -10.99 -3.20
C LEU A 27 27.56 -11.50 -2.70
N GLY A 28 26.88 -10.75 -1.84
CA GLY A 28 25.48 -10.99 -1.53
C GLY A 28 24.60 -10.50 -2.68
N PRO A 29 23.45 -11.14 -2.96
CA PRO A 29 22.50 -10.60 -3.92
C PRO A 29 22.19 -9.16 -3.52
N SER A 30 22.39 -8.22 -4.44
CA SER A 30 22.14 -6.79 -4.24
C SER A 30 20.92 -6.59 -3.34
N LEU A 31 21.07 -5.80 -2.26
CA LEU A 31 19.91 -5.25 -1.53
C LEU A 31 19.03 -4.36 -2.45
N LEU A 32 19.52 -4.05 -3.65
CA LEU A 32 18.81 -3.42 -4.77
C LEU A 32 18.15 -4.43 -5.73
N THR A 33 18.24 -5.74 -5.49
CA THR A 33 17.34 -6.69 -6.15
C THR A 33 15.95 -6.26 -5.68
N PRO A 34 15.07 -5.76 -6.57
CA PRO A 34 13.73 -5.41 -6.15
C PRO A 34 13.13 -6.70 -5.61
N ARG A 35 13.01 -6.78 -4.28
CA ARG A 35 12.17 -7.77 -3.63
C ARG A 35 10.79 -7.43 -4.15
N SER A 36 10.34 -8.12 -5.19
CA SER A 36 8.94 -8.12 -5.56
C SER A 36 8.21 -8.48 -4.29
N ALA A 37 7.56 -7.48 -3.69
CA ALA A 37 6.75 -7.67 -2.52
C ALA A 37 5.65 -8.62 -2.96
N THR A 38 5.79 -9.89 -2.61
CA THR A 38 4.67 -10.81 -2.67
C THR A 38 3.64 -10.23 -1.73
N ALA A 39 2.59 -9.61 -2.31
CA ALA A 39 1.38 -9.18 -1.62
C ALA A 39 0.59 -10.39 -1.10
N ALA A 40 1.26 -11.28 -0.37
CA ALA A 40 0.69 -12.44 0.27
C ALA A 40 0.23 -12.04 1.66
N GLN A 41 -0.76 -11.13 1.71
CA GLN A 41 -1.53 -10.78 2.92
C GLN A 41 -2.74 -9.88 2.55
N ALA A 42 -3.47 -10.23 1.49
CA ALA A 42 -4.81 -9.71 1.23
C ALA A 42 -5.77 -10.78 0.66
N ALA A 43 -5.36 -12.05 0.66
CA ALA A 43 -6.15 -13.15 0.09
C ALA A 43 -7.29 -13.65 1.01
N ALA A 44 -7.64 -12.93 2.07
CA ALA A 44 -8.76 -13.31 2.95
C ALA A 44 -10.09 -12.63 2.60
N VAL A 45 -10.16 -11.84 1.52
CA VAL A 45 -11.44 -11.33 1.00
C VAL A 45 -11.43 -11.37 -0.53
N ILE A 46 -11.46 -12.57 -1.10
CA ILE A 46 -11.51 -12.77 -2.56
C ILE A 46 -12.84 -12.23 -3.13
N SER A 47 -13.90 -12.21 -2.33
CA SER A 47 -15.18 -11.58 -2.70
C SER A 47 -16.06 -11.38 -1.46
N LYS A 48 -16.51 -10.15 -1.23
CA LYS A 48 -17.58 -9.83 -0.27
C LYS A 48 -18.80 -9.39 -1.05
N GLU A 49 -19.81 -10.24 -1.10
CA GLU A 49 -21.08 -9.94 -1.75
C GLU A 49 -22.11 -9.47 -0.70
N GLY A 50 -22.97 -8.52 -1.07
CA GLY A 50 -24.12 -8.14 -0.24
C GLY A 50 -23.83 -7.20 0.93
N ILE A 51 -22.70 -6.46 0.92
CA ILE A 51 -22.39 -5.46 1.94
C ILE A 51 -23.51 -4.39 1.94
N LEU A 52 -24.21 -4.24 3.06
CA LEU A 52 -25.22 -3.19 3.19
C LEU A 52 -24.54 -1.84 3.36
N THR A 53 -24.79 -0.93 2.43
CA THR A 53 -24.25 0.44 2.43
C THR A 53 -25.32 1.41 1.97
N GLY A 54 -25.19 2.68 2.34
CA GLY A 54 -26.15 3.73 2.01
C GLY A 54 -25.49 4.84 1.19
N SER A 55 -26.24 5.38 0.24
CA SER A 55 -25.91 6.60 -0.50
C SER A 55 -27.10 7.55 -0.44
N HIS A 56 -26.91 8.80 -0.87
CA HIS A 56 -28.02 9.74 -1.01
C HIS A 56 -29.08 9.27 -2.03
N TRP A 57 -28.75 8.29 -2.88
CA TRP A 57 -29.67 7.64 -3.82
C TRP A 57 -30.38 6.39 -3.26
N GLY A 58 -30.19 6.05 -1.98
CA GLY A 58 -30.85 4.93 -1.31
C GLY A 58 -29.91 3.92 -0.67
N ALA A 59 -30.51 2.88 -0.08
CA ALA A 59 -29.80 1.74 0.51
C ALA A 59 -29.45 0.71 -0.57
N ILE A 60 -28.24 0.15 -0.51
CA ILE A 60 -27.64 -0.62 -1.58
C ILE A 60 -26.88 -1.82 -1.01
N ARG A 61 -27.01 -2.96 -1.69
CA ARG A 61 -26.13 -4.13 -1.55
C ARG A 61 -24.93 -3.97 -2.47
N ALA A 62 -23.78 -3.70 -1.86
CA ALA A 62 -22.51 -3.59 -2.56
C ALA A 62 -21.86 -4.96 -2.76
N THR A 63 -21.45 -5.25 -3.99
CA THR A 63 -20.65 -6.42 -4.33
C THR A 63 -19.21 -5.99 -4.61
N VAL A 64 -18.29 -6.52 -3.81
CA VAL A 64 -16.85 -6.27 -3.92
C VAL A 64 -16.16 -7.56 -4.35
N LYS A 65 -15.51 -7.53 -5.52
CA LYS A 65 -14.70 -8.64 -6.05
C LYS A 65 -13.26 -8.18 -6.17
N ASP A 66 -12.32 -8.98 -5.69
CA ASP A 66 -10.87 -8.67 -5.72
C ASP A 66 -10.54 -7.29 -5.12
N GLY A 67 -11.26 -6.89 -4.07
CA GLY A 67 -11.12 -5.58 -3.42
C GLY A 67 -11.70 -4.39 -4.21
N ARG A 68 -12.24 -4.61 -5.42
CA ARG A 68 -12.90 -3.59 -6.24
C ARG A 68 -14.40 -3.60 -6.04
N PHE A 69 -15.00 -2.43 -5.93
CA PHE A 69 -16.44 -2.28 -5.93
C PHE A 69 -16.96 -2.42 -7.37
N VAL A 70 -17.71 -3.50 -7.64
CA VAL A 70 -18.10 -3.88 -9.01
C VAL A 70 -19.57 -3.65 -9.28
N ALA A 71 -20.44 -3.84 -8.28
CA ALA A 71 -21.87 -3.68 -8.48
C ALA A 71 -22.57 -3.10 -7.26
N ALA A 72 -23.56 -2.26 -7.54
CA ALA A 72 -24.48 -1.66 -6.58
C ALA A 72 -25.89 -2.18 -6.91
N LYS A 73 -26.45 -3.09 -6.10
CA LYS A 73 -27.85 -3.52 -6.24
C LYS A 73 -28.72 -2.76 -5.25
N PRO A 74 -29.89 -2.24 -5.65
CA PRO A 74 -30.81 -1.63 -4.70
C PRO A 74 -31.22 -2.60 -3.60
N PHE A 75 -31.49 -2.08 -2.41
CA PHE A 75 -31.92 -2.89 -1.29
C PHE A 75 -33.31 -3.49 -1.53
N GLU A 76 -33.52 -4.73 -1.08
CA GLU A 76 -34.72 -5.53 -1.38
C GLU A 76 -36.03 -4.91 -0.86
N LEU A 77 -35.95 -4.07 0.17
CA LEU A 77 -37.09 -3.35 0.76
C LEU A 77 -37.33 -1.97 0.12
N ASP A 78 -36.51 -1.55 -0.85
CA ASP A 78 -36.73 -0.31 -1.59
C ASP A 78 -37.73 -0.53 -2.72
N LYS A 79 -38.94 0.03 -2.54
CA LYS A 79 -40.06 -0.11 -3.48
C LYS A 79 -39.86 0.66 -4.79
N TYR A 80 -39.04 1.73 -4.79
CA TYR A 80 -38.83 2.59 -5.96
C TYR A 80 -37.35 3.01 -6.08
N PRO A 81 -36.47 2.08 -6.46
CA PRO A 81 -35.05 2.37 -6.52
C PRO A 81 -34.69 3.36 -7.63
N SER A 82 -33.76 4.27 -7.35
CA SER A 82 -33.26 5.22 -8.34
C SER A 82 -32.36 4.54 -9.37
N LYS A 83 -32.55 4.89 -10.65
CA LYS A 83 -31.68 4.43 -11.76
C LYS A 83 -30.23 4.84 -11.57
N MET A 84 -29.96 5.87 -10.77
CA MET A 84 -28.60 6.38 -10.51
C MET A 84 -27.76 5.45 -9.64
N ILE A 85 -28.37 4.48 -8.95
CA ILE A 85 -27.63 3.47 -8.17
C ILE A 85 -26.64 2.69 -9.05
N ALA A 86 -26.97 2.47 -10.32
CA ALA A 86 -26.11 1.77 -11.26
C ALA A 86 -24.78 2.48 -11.55
N GLY A 87 -24.71 3.82 -11.40
CA GLY A 87 -23.50 4.62 -11.65
C GLY A 87 -22.56 4.76 -10.44
N LEU A 88 -22.91 4.20 -9.28
CA LEU A 88 -22.11 4.31 -8.06
C LEU A 88 -20.76 3.57 -8.12
N PRO A 89 -20.61 2.44 -8.81
CA PRO A 89 -19.29 1.85 -9.04
C PRO A 89 -18.36 2.81 -9.80
N ASP A 90 -18.88 3.50 -10.81
CA ASP A 90 -18.08 4.33 -11.71
C ASP A 90 -17.52 5.58 -11.03
N CYS A 91 -18.29 6.24 -10.16
CA CYS A 91 -17.82 7.46 -9.48
C CYS A 91 -16.60 7.20 -8.57
N ARG A 92 -16.41 5.95 -8.10
CA ARG A 92 -15.24 5.57 -7.28
C ARG A 92 -13.98 5.41 -8.10
N ILE A 93 -14.08 5.08 -9.38
CA ILE A 93 -12.95 4.71 -10.26
C ILE A 93 -12.74 5.71 -11.40
N ALA A 94 -13.55 6.77 -11.43
CA ALA A 94 -13.47 7.85 -12.40
C ALA A 94 -12.06 8.44 -12.48
N GLY A 95 -11.59 8.72 -13.69
CA GLY A 95 -10.27 9.31 -13.93
C GLY A 95 -10.11 10.73 -13.35
N SER A 96 -11.22 11.43 -13.10
CA SER A 96 -11.25 12.73 -12.43
C SER A 96 -11.11 12.64 -10.90
N ARG A 97 -10.98 11.44 -10.34
CA ARG A 97 -10.85 11.25 -8.89
C ARG A 97 -9.54 11.86 -8.39
N THR A 98 -9.66 12.77 -7.42
CA THR A 98 -8.54 13.33 -6.68
C THR A 98 -7.72 12.23 -6.00
N GLN A 99 -6.46 12.08 -6.41
CA GLN A 99 -5.52 11.10 -5.86
C GLN A 99 -4.64 11.69 -4.75
N ARG A 100 -4.38 13.00 -4.82
CA ARG A 100 -3.49 13.73 -3.90
C ARG A 100 -4.13 15.05 -3.47
N GLY A 101 -3.74 15.52 -2.29
CA GLY A 101 -4.07 16.87 -1.85
C GLY A 101 -3.53 17.90 -2.84
N ALA A 102 -4.30 18.95 -3.09
CA ALA A 102 -3.89 20.08 -3.92
C ALA A 102 -4.07 21.37 -3.13
N TYR A 103 -3.18 22.33 -3.35
CA TYR A 103 -3.22 23.64 -2.73
C TYR A 103 -3.04 24.74 -3.79
N SER A 104 -3.52 25.94 -3.48
CA SER A 104 -3.36 27.09 -4.36
C SER A 104 -2.03 27.79 -4.07
N LEU A 105 -1.28 28.11 -5.12
CA LEU A 105 -0.10 28.96 -5.05
C LEU A 105 -0.53 30.43 -5.20
N SER A 106 0.32 31.35 -4.70
CA SER A 106 0.06 32.80 -4.74
C SER A 106 0.07 33.38 -6.15
N ASP A 107 0.69 32.70 -7.11
CA ASP A 107 0.68 33.03 -8.53
C ASP A 107 -0.58 32.54 -9.28
N GLY A 108 -1.53 31.93 -8.56
CA GLY A 108 -2.79 31.42 -9.11
C GLY A 108 -2.69 30.00 -9.70
N THR A 109 -1.51 29.38 -9.69
CA THR A 109 -1.34 27.99 -10.11
C THR A 109 -1.68 27.02 -8.96
N ARG A 110 -1.87 25.73 -9.27
CA ARG A 110 -2.18 24.69 -8.28
C ARG A 110 -0.96 23.81 -8.02
N GLY A 111 -0.54 23.73 -6.77
CA GLY A 111 0.48 22.79 -6.31
C GLY A 111 -0.15 21.45 -5.87
N LEU A 112 0.57 20.35 -6.07
CA LEU A 112 0.19 19.04 -5.52
C LEU A 112 1.01 18.79 -4.25
N ALA A 113 0.36 18.28 -3.21
CA ALA A 113 1.04 17.77 -2.03
C ALA A 113 1.92 16.57 -2.45
N ALA A 114 3.13 16.51 -1.87
CA ALA A 114 4.09 15.43 -2.10
C ALA A 114 3.54 14.09 -1.59
#